data_AF-A0A4Q6BE09-F1
#
_entry.id   AF-A0A4Q6BE09-F1
#
_cell.length_a   1.000
_cell.length_b   1.000
_cell.length_c   1.000
_cell.angle_alpha   90.00
_cell.angle_beta   90.00
_cell.angle_gamma   90.00
#
_symmetry.space_group_name_H-M   'P 1'
#
loop_
_entity.id
_entity.type
_entity.pdbx_description
1 polymer ?
#
loop_
_entity_poly.entity_id
_entity_poly.type
_entity_poly.pdbx_seq_one_letter_code
_entity_poly.pdbx_strand_id
1 'polypeptide(L)'
;PCNVLPKSGGKPTRAYQAYGSEKISERHRHRFEFSNRFRAEIEEKGLLVSGAFKDAKTGIDLVEMVEIPGHPWFLGCQFHPEFLSRPLSPHPLFSAFIKASKEASQLAQRSLPGMKSEKASSGATAKSTQAKKLSAAVKKATASTKKSSSRQLTSYSLLRPS
;
A
#
# COMPACT_ATOMS: atom_id res chain seq x y z
N PRO A 1 8.57 -14.74 6.95
CA PRO A 1 8.29 -13.31 6.69
C PRO A 1 8.74 -12.98 5.26
N CYS A 2 7.96 -12.25 4.48
CA CYS A 2 8.35 -11.85 3.12
C CYS A 2 8.81 -10.39 3.14
N ASN A 3 10.00 -10.15 2.56
CA ASN A 3 10.56 -8.83 2.34
C ASN A 3 10.06 -8.31 0.99
N VAL A 4 9.19 -7.32 1.03
CA VAL A 4 8.61 -6.67 -0.15
C VAL A 4 9.57 -5.60 -0.65
N LEU A 5 9.87 -5.63 -1.94
CA LEU A 5 10.70 -4.64 -2.61
C LEU A 5 9.90 -3.34 -2.77
N PRO A 6 10.31 -2.20 -2.19
CA PRO A 6 9.51 -0.98 -2.24
C PRO A 6 9.40 -0.36 -3.63
N LYS A 7 10.49 -0.41 -4.40
CA LYS A 7 10.62 0.23 -5.71
C LYS A 7 11.48 -0.60 -6.67
N SER A 8 11.20 -0.47 -7.96
CA SER A 8 12.02 -0.97 -9.08
C SER A 8 11.95 0.03 -10.24
N GLY A 9 13.10 0.33 -10.87
CA GLY A 9 13.17 1.30 -11.98
C GLY A 9 12.62 2.70 -11.61
N GLY A 10 12.82 3.14 -10.36
CA GLY A 10 12.33 4.43 -9.85
C GLY A 10 10.83 4.48 -9.51
N LYS A 11 10.07 3.40 -9.78
CA LYS A 11 8.63 3.32 -9.50
C LYS A 11 8.35 2.36 -8.35
N PRO A 12 7.31 2.60 -7.53
CA PRO A 12 6.91 1.65 -6.50
C PRO A 12 6.40 0.34 -7.11
N THR A 13 6.68 -0.79 -6.46
CA THR A 13 6.16 -2.10 -6.90
C THR A 13 4.69 -2.24 -6.56
N ARG A 14 3.95 -3.11 -7.27
CA ARG A 14 2.53 -3.32 -6.97
C ARG A 14 2.33 -3.98 -5.62
N ALA A 15 3.22 -4.90 -5.25
CA ALA A 15 3.24 -5.51 -3.93
C ALA A 15 3.35 -4.44 -2.82
N TYR A 16 4.32 -3.53 -2.92
CA TYR A 16 4.49 -2.46 -1.94
C TYR A 16 3.30 -1.49 -1.93
N GLN A 17 2.76 -1.13 -3.09
CA GLN A 17 1.56 -0.29 -3.17
C GLN A 17 0.33 -0.93 -2.52
N ALA A 18 0.18 -2.25 -2.65
CA ALA A 18 -0.94 -2.97 -2.07
C ALA A 18 -0.80 -3.11 -0.55
N TYR A 19 0.35 -3.56 -0.07
CA TYR A 19 0.56 -3.82 1.36
C TYR A 19 0.88 -2.57 2.18
N GLY A 20 1.54 -1.57 1.59
CA GLY A 20 2.06 -0.40 2.30
C GLY A 20 3.17 -0.71 3.30
N SER A 21 3.80 -1.90 3.21
CA SER A 21 4.84 -2.37 4.13
C SER A 21 5.94 -3.13 3.37
N GLU A 22 7.18 -3.02 3.86
CA GLU A 22 8.34 -3.78 3.35
C GLU A 22 8.45 -5.17 3.96
N LYS A 23 7.75 -5.43 5.06
CA LYS A 23 7.78 -6.71 5.76
C LYS A 23 6.36 -7.19 5.99
N ILE A 24 6.05 -8.36 5.46
CA ILE A 24 4.74 -8.99 5.58
C ILE A 24 4.89 -10.42 6.08
N SER A 25 3.80 -11.01 6.55
CA SER A 25 3.75 -12.42 6.94
C SER A 25 2.47 -13.02 6.41
N GLU A 26 2.62 -14.13 5.70
CA GLU A 26 1.54 -14.80 4.96
C GLU A 26 1.53 -16.30 5.29
N ARG A 27 0.51 -17.02 4.81
CA ARG A 27 0.38 -18.46 5.05
C ARG A 27 0.84 -19.25 3.83
N HIS A 28 1.67 -20.26 4.03
CA HIS A 28 2.26 -21.08 2.98
C HIS A 28 1.75 -22.51 3.09
N ARG A 29 1.51 -23.16 1.96
CA ARG A 29 1.11 -24.57 1.90
C ARG A 29 1.55 -25.21 0.59
N HIS A 30 2.85 -25.11 0.31
CA HIS A 30 3.47 -25.69 -0.88
C HIS A 30 4.73 -26.49 -0.48
N ARG A 31 5.31 -27.20 -1.44
CA ARG A 31 6.57 -27.96 -1.26
C ARG A 31 7.64 -27.59 -2.29
N PHE A 32 7.23 -26.97 -3.39
CA PHE A 32 8.11 -26.60 -4.48
C PHE A 32 8.39 -25.12 -4.39
N GLU A 33 9.66 -24.77 -4.60
CA GLU A 33 10.14 -23.40 -4.57
C GLU A 33 10.65 -22.98 -5.94
N PHE A 34 10.67 -21.66 -6.16
CA PHE A 34 11.32 -21.08 -7.32
C PHE A 34 12.82 -21.43 -7.32
N SER A 35 13.32 -21.97 -8.43
CA SER A 35 14.73 -22.30 -8.55
C SER A 35 15.54 -21.05 -8.88
N ASN A 36 16.34 -20.58 -7.92
CA ASN A 36 17.22 -19.42 -8.10
C ASN A 36 18.25 -19.60 -9.23
N ARG A 37 18.51 -20.83 -9.69
CA ARG A 37 19.35 -21.10 -10.88
C ARG A 37 18.86 -20.33 -12.10
N PHE A 38 17.54 -20.15 -12.25
CA PHE A 38 16.94 -19.47 -13.40
C PHE A 38 16.59 -18.02 -13.12
N ARG A 39 16.90 -17.49 -11.93
CA ARG A 39 16.47 -16.15 -11.51
C ARG A 39 16.94 -15.08 -12.47
N ALA A 40 18.25 -15.02 -12.72
CA ALA A 40 18.85 -13.98 -13.56
C ALA A 40 18.30 -14.00 -14.99
N GLU A 41 18.19 -15.19 -15.60
CA GLU A 41 17.66 -15.34 -16.97
C GLU A 41 16.19 -14.89 -17.06
N ILE A 42 15.38 -15.21 -16.05
CA ILE A 42 13.97 -14.85 -16.02
C ILE A 42 13.78 -13.35 -15.72
N GLU A 43 14.62 -12.78 -14.84
CA GLU A 43 14.62 -11.34 -14.54
C GLU A 43 15.05 -10.52 -15.77
N GLU A 44 16.05 -10.98 -16.53
CA GLU A 44 16.48 -10.37 -17.79
C GLU A 44 15.35 -10.34 -18.84
N LYS A 45 14.53 -11.40 -18.88
CA LYS A 45 13.34 -11.46 -19.76
C LYS A 45 12.17 -10.60 -19.26
N GLY A 46 12.35 -9.86 -18.17
CA GLY A 46 11.41 -8.85 -17.71
C GLY A 46 10.53 -9.26 -16.53
N LEU A 47 10.74 -10.42 -15.91
CA LEU A 47 10.10 -10.70 -14.62
C LEU A 47 10.78 -9.87 -13.52
N LEU A 48 10.00 -9.33 -12.59
CA LEU A 48 10.50 -8.65 -11.41
C LEU A 48 10.23 -9.50 -10.17
N VAL A 49 11.25 -9.88 -9.40
CA VAL A 49 11.04 -10.40 -8.05
C VAL A 49 10.73 -9.23 -7.11
N SER A 50 9.45 -9.09 -6.74
CA SER A 50 8.97 -7.99 -5.88
C SER A 50 8.80 -8.39 -4.42
N GLY A 51 8.99 -9.67 -4.08
CA GLY A 51 9.02 -10.15 -2.70
C GLY A 51 9.87 -11.39 -2.57
N ALA A 52 10.68 -11.45 -1.50
CA ALA A 52 11.51 -12.60 -1.19
C ALA A 52 11.70 -12.78 0.31
N PHE A 53 11.90 -14.01 0.76
CA PHE A 53 12.42 -14.29 2.10
C PHE A 53 13.93 -14.47 2.01
N LYS A 54 14.68 -13.74 2.86
CA LYS A 54 16.14 -13.88 2.96
C LYS A 54 16.57 -14.06 4.39
N ASP A 55 17.36 -15.09 4.64
CA ASP A 55 18.03 -15.32 5.91
C ASP A 55 19.54 -15.24 5.73
N ALA A 56 20.13 -14.16 6.24
CA ALA A 56 21.57 -13.90 6.12
C ALA A 56 22.43 -14.90 6.92
N LYS A 57 21.87 -15.58 7.93
CA LYS A 57 22.61 -16.55 8.74
C LYS A 57 22.70 -17.92 8.06
N THR A 58 21.61 -18.34 7.42
CA THR A 58 21.51 -19.66 6.78
C THR A 58 21.77 -19.61 5.28
N GLY A 59 21.74 -18.42 4.67
CA GLY A 59 21.91 -18.23 3.23
C GLY A 59 20.66 -18.56 2.40
N ILE A 60 19.51 -18.80 3.04
CA ILE A 60 18.25 -19.11 2.35
C ILE A 60 17.73 -17.85 1.64
N ASP A 61 17.42 -17.98 0.34
CA ASP A 61 16.78 -16.94 -0.50
C ASP A 61 15.61 -17.59 -1.25
N LEU A 62 14.38 -17.28 -0.85
CA LEU A 62 13.16 -17.80 -1.46
C LEU A 62 12.41 -16.68 -2.16
N VAL A 63 12.02 -16.88 -3.41
CA VAL A 63 11.17 -15.94 -4.14
C VAL A 63 9.73 -16.15 -3.69
N GLU A 64 9.10 -15.07 -3.22
CA GLU A 64 7.77 -15.11 -2.62
C GLU A 64 6.73 -14.38 -3.46
N MET A 65 7.14 -13.32 -4.16
CA MET A 65 6.28 -12.57 -5.08
C MET A 65 7.04 -12.16 -6.34
N VAL A 66 6.33 -12.21 -7.46
CA VAL A 66 6.83 -11.80 -8.77
C VAL A 66 5.82 -10.90 -9.48
N GLU A 67 6.32 -10.00 -10.30
CA GLU A 67 5.53 -9.05 -11.08
C GLU A 67 6.04 -8.99 -12.52
N ILE A 68 5.17 -8.59 -13.46
CA ILE A 68 5.58 -8.20 -14.82
C ILE A 68 5.41 -6.69 -14.94
N PRO A 69 6.50 -5.90 -14.97
CA PRO A 69 6.44 -4.47 -15.29
C PRO A 69 5.80 -4.25 -16.66
N GLY A 70 5.00 -3.18 -16.81
CA GLY A 70 4.32 -2.85 -18.06
C GLY A 70 2.95 -3.51 -18.27
N HIS A 71 2.62 -4.59 -17.56
CA HIS A 71 1.25 -5.11 -17.54
C HIS A 71 0.33 -4.24 -16.64
N PRO A 72 -0.97 -4.03 -16.93
CA PRO A 72 -1.83 -3.23 -16.06
C PRO A 72 -1.85 -3.73 -14.60
N TRP A 73 -1.96 -5.05 -14.43
CA TRP A 73 -1.80 -5.71 -13.13
C TRP A 73 -1.36 -7.15 -13.32
N PHE A 74 -0.11 -7.47 -12.97
CA PHE A 74 0.39 -8.84 -12.93
C PHE A 74 1.22 -8.99 -11.66
N LEU A 75 0.75 -9.85 -10.77
CA LEU A 75 1.44 -10.20 -9.53
C LEU A 75 1.11 -11.66 -9.21
N GLY A 76 2.15 -12.47 -9.05
CA GLY A 76 2.06 -13.83 -8.53
C GLY A 76 2.70 -13.92 -7.15
N CYS A 77 2.16 -14.77 -6.29
CA CYS A 77 2.70 -15.04 -4.96
C CYS A 77 2.75 -16.55 -4.69
N GLN A 78 3.73 -16.99 -3.91
CA GLN A 78 3.85 -18.38 -3.46
C GLN A 78 2.90 -18.69 -2.29
N PHE A 79 2.64 -17.71 -1.44
CA PHE A 79 1.74 -17.85 -0.30
C PHE A 79 0.26 -17.76 -0.70
N HIS A 80 -0.62 -18.00 0.28
CA HIS A 80 -2.07 -18.06 0.17
C HIS A 80 -2.74 -16.84 0.82
N PRO A 81 -2.89 -15.70 0.10
CA PRO A 81 -3.52 -14.49 0.63
C PRO A 81 -5.00 -14.68 1.00
N GLU A 82 -5.65 -15.69 0.43
CA GLU A 82 -7.05 -16.05 0.71
C GLU A 82 -7.26 -16.46 2.16
N PHE A 83 -6.25 -17.03 2.83
CA PHE A 83 -6.40 -17.47 4.21
C PHE A 83 -6.41 -16.31 5.21
N LEU A 84 -5.93 -15.12 4.83
CA LEU A 84 -5.94 -13.92 5.66
C LEU A 84 -7.05 -12.93 5.26
N SER A 85 -7.68 -13.11 4.10
CA SER A 85 -8.78 -12.25 3.63
C SER A 85 -10.05 -12.43 4.49
N ARG A 86 -10.71 -11.33 4.85
CA ARG A 86 -11.97 -11.33 5.61
C ARG A 86 -13.03 -10.45 4.92
N PRO A 87 -14.34 -10.71 5.09
CA PRO A 87 -15.38 -9.90 4.43
C PRO A 87 -15.29 -8.39 4.71
N LEU A 88 -15.02 -8.00 5.96
CA LEU A 88 -14.89 -6.59 6.37
C LEU A 88 -13.45 -6.05 6.28
N SER A 89 -12.49 -6.92 5.98
CA SER A 89 -11.07 -6.58 5.84
C SER A 89 -10.49 -7.43 4.71
N PRO A 90 -10.83 -7.09 3.45
CA PRO A 90 -10.35 -7.85 2.31
C PRO A 90 -8.83 -7.74 2.24
N HIS A 91 -8.19 -8.82 1.80
CA HIS A 91 -6.75 -8.84 1.67
C HIS A 91 -6.27 -7.80 0.63
N PRO A 92 -5.20 -7.03 0.90
CA PRO A 92 -4.75 -5.92 0.06
C PRO A 92 -4.49 -6.33 -1.40
N LEU A 93 -3.91 -7.50 -1.64
CA LEU A 93 -3.68 -7.99 -3.00
C LEU A 93 -4.98 -8.19 -3.79
N PHE A 94 -6.04 -8.69 -3.17
CA PHE A 94 -7.34 -8.85 -3.84
C PHE A 94 -8.00 -7.50 -4.11
N SER A 95 -8.00 -6.59 -3.13
CA SER A 95 -8.53 -5.24 -3.33
C SER A 95 -7.84 -4.50 -4.48
N ALA A 96 -6.51 -4.62 -4.55
CA ALA A 96 -5.73 -4.01 -5.62
C ALA A 96 -5.97 -4.68 -6.99
N PHE A 97 -6.05 -6.02 -7.04
CA PHE A 97 -6.40 -6.76 -8.25
C PHE A 97 -7.78 -6.38 -8.81
N ILE A 98 -8.82 -6.33 -7.97
CA ILE A 98 -10.17 -5.97 -8.39
C ILE A 98 -10.23 -4.52 -8.86
N LYS A 99 -9.55 -3.61 -8.16
CA LYS A 99 -9.42 -2.21 -8.59
C LYS A 99 -8.81 -2.12 -9.99
N ALA A 100 -7.66 -2.77 -10.21
CA ALA A 100 -7.00 -2.76 -11.51
C ALA A 100 -7.85 -3.43 -12.61
N SER A 101 -8.59 -4.49 -12.28
CA SER A 101 -9.52 -5.14 -13.22
C SER A 101 -10.65 -4.20 -13.66
N LYS A 102 -11.22 -3.43 -12.71
CA LYS A 102 -12.24 -2.42 -13.02
C LYS A 102 -11.69 -1.32 -13.92
N GLU A 103 -10.48 -0.82 -13.62
CA GLU A 103 -9.81 0.20 -14.43
C GLU A 103 -9.52 -0.30 -15.86
N ALA A 104 -9.04 -1.53 -16.00
CA ALA A 104 -8.80 -2.16 -17.29
C ALA A 104 -10.10 -2.32 -18.10
N SER A 105 -11.19 -2.75 -17.46
CA SER A 105 -12.51 -2.87 -18.10
C SER A 105 -13.02 -1.51 -18.63
N GLN A 106 -12.89 -0.45 -17.83
CA GLN A 106 -13.29 0.89 -18.25
C GLN A 106 -12.46 1.41 -19.42
N LEU A 107 -11.15 1.11 -19.45
CA LEU A 107 -10.29 1.49 -20.56
C LEU A 107 -10.70 0.78 -21.84
N ALA A 108 -10.96 -0.53 -21.77
CA ALA A 108 -11.43 -1.34 -22.90
C ALA A 108 -12.77 -0.83 -23.46
N GLN A 109 -13.70 -0.44 -22.60
CA GLN A 109 -15.00 0.13 -23.02
C GLN A 109 -14.85 1.47 -23.75
N ARG A 110 -13.87 2.30 -23.37
CA ARG A 110 -13.62 3.61 -24.00
C ARG A 110 -12.94 3.49 -25.37
N SER A 111 -12.19 2.43 -25.60
CA SER A 111 -11.51 2.17 -26.87
C SER A 111 -12.40 1.59 -27.97
N LEU A 112 -13.65 1.23 -27.67
CA LEU A 112 -14.61 0.75 -28.67
C LEU A 112 -15.36 1.94 -29.32
N PRO A 113 -15.19 2.18 -30.63
CA PRO A 113 -15.96 3.22 -31.31
C PRO A 113 -17.45 2.84 -31.35
N GLY A 114 -18.31 3.64 -30.70
CA GLY A 114 -19.76 3.58 -30.89
C GLY A 114 -20.64 3.32 -29.66
N MET A 115 -20.09 3.02 -28.48
CA MET A 115 -20.92 2.78 -27.29
C MET A 115 -21.04 4.04 -26.44
N LYS A 116 -22.12 4.81 -26.64
CA LYS A 116 -22.49 5.92 -25.74
C LYS A 116 -22.65 5.34 -24.33
N SER A 117 -21.87 5.85 -23.38
CA SER A 117 -22.12 5.57 -21.97
C SER A 117 -23.49 6.14 -21.61
N GLU A 118 -24.48 5.29 -21.34
CA GLU A 118 -25.63 5.73 -20.58
C GLU A 118 -25.10 6.22 -19.23
N LYS A 119 -25.31 7.51 -18.95
CA LYS A 119 -25.06 8.08 -17.63
C LYS A 119 -25.84 7.23 -16.63
N ALA A 120 -25.15 6.68 -15.64
CA ALA A 120 -25.79 6.16 -14.44
C ALA A 120 -26.73 7.27 -13.90
N SER A 121 -28.03 7.10 -14.13
CA SER A 121 -29.05 8.02 -13.68
C SER A 121 -29.32 7.79 -12.20
N SER A 122 -28.99 8.82 -11.42
CA SER A 122 -29.81 9.36 -10.34
C SER A 122 -30.57 8.36 -9.45
N GLY A 123 -29.96 7.97 -8.34
CA GLY A 123 -30.64 7.74 -7.08
C GLY A 123 -30.35 8.90 -6.13
N ALA A 124 -31.03 10.03 -6.32
CA ALA A 124 -31.03 11.11 -5.35
C ALA A 124 -32.04 10.77 -4.25
N THR A 125 -31.55 10.48 -3.04
CA THR A 125 -32.34 10.71 -1.82
C THR A 125 -31.46 11.38 -0.79
N ALA A 126 -31.87 12.61 -0.46
CA ALA A 126 -31.27 13.49 0.52
C ALA A 126 -31.10 12.82 1.89
N LYS A 127 -29.94 13.07 2.54
CA LYS A 127 -29.89 13.30 3.99
C LYS A 127 -28.58 13.98 4.44
N SER A 128 -28.79 15.11 5.12
CA SER A 128 -27.96 15.73 6.16
C SER A 128 -26.86 16.72 5.76
N THR A 129 -27.34 17.94 5.57
CA THR A 129 -26.75 19.24 5.92
C THR A 129 -26.29 19.33 7.40
N GLN A 130 -25.38 18.45 7.85
CA GLN A 130 -24.86 18.49 9.23
C GLN A 130 -23.33 18.29 9.36
N ALA A 131 -22.58 18.28 8.25
CA ALA A 131 -21.11 18.18 8.28
C ALA A 131 -20.36 19.50 8.05
N LYS A 132 -21.05 20.60 7.69
CA LYS A 132 -20.42 21.91 7.43
C LYS A 132 -20.44 22.89 8.62
N LYS A 133 -21.04 22.53 9.76
CA LYS A 133 -21.06 23.37 10.98
C LYS A 133 -19.99 23.02 12.03
N LEU A 134 -19.27 21.90 11.91
CA LEU A 134 -18.23 21.50 12.89
C LEU A 134 -16.84 22.09 12.63
N SER A 135 -16.52 22.56 11.42
CA SER A 135 -15.18 23.09 11.11
C SER A 135 -14.95 24.55 11.54
N ALA A 136 -16.03 25.28 11.88
CA ALA A 136 -15.95 26.67 12.34
C ALA A 136 -15.82 26.81 13.86
N ALA A 137 -16.25 25.81 14.63
CA ALA A 137 -16.17 25.82 16.11
C ALA A 137 -14.78 25.40 16.63
N VAL A 138 -14.11 24.48 15.93
CA VAL A 138 -12.77 23.97 16.35
C VAL A 138 -11.67 25.04 16.17
N LYS A 139 -11.79 25.94 15.18
CA LYS A 139 -10.82 27.04 14.98
C LYS A 139 -10.92 28.15 16.04
N LYS A 140 -12.03 28.25 16.76
CA LYS A 140 -12.21 29.28 17.81
C LYS A 140 -11.69 28.82 19.18
N ALA A 141 -11.56 27.50 19.39
CA ALA A 141 -11.07 26.91 20.64
C ALA A 141 -9.53 26.85 20.74
N THR A 142 -8.79 26.85 19.64
CA THR A 142 -7.32 26.76 19.65
C THR A 142 -6.60 28.11 19.76
N ALA A 143 -7.34 29.23 19.68
CA ALA A 143 -6.77 30.58 19.80
C ALA A 143 -6.73 31.12 21.24
N SER A 144 -7.40 30.46 22.21
CA SER A 144 -7.50 30.93 23.59
C SER A 144 -6.46 30.34 24.56
N THR A 145 -5.70 29.31 24.16
CA THR A 145 -4.79 28.58 25.07
C THR A 145 -3.32 29.01 24.96
N LYS A 146 -2.98 29.99 24.10
CA LYS A 146 -1.61 30.47 23.91
C LYS A 146 -1.26 31.80 24.60
N LYS A 147 -2.13 32.29 25.50
CA LYS A 147 -1.95 33.57 26.20
C LYS A 147 -2.02 33.42 27.73
N SER A 148 -1.25 32.48 28.28
CA SER A 148 -0.95 32.43 29.73
C SER A 148 0.30 31.59 29.99
N SER A 149 1.44 31.99 29.42
CA SER A 149 2.76 31.56 29.92
C SER A 149 3.81 32.58 29.48
N SER A 150 3.74 33.77 30.07
CA SER A 150 4.87 34.70 30.07
C SER A 150 4.74 35.61 31.28
N ARG A 151 5.46 35.28 32.35
CA ARG A 151 6.13 36.24 33.24
C ARG A 151 6.78 35.51 34.41
N GLN A 152 8.12 35.66 34.45
CA GLN A 152 8.93 35.93 35.66
C GLN A 152 9.33 34.70 36.51
N LEU A 153 10.56 34.52 37.01
CA LEU A 153 11.66 35.45 37.32
C LEU A 153 13.01 34.68 37.53
N THR A 154 14.10 35.32 37.12
CA THR A 154 15.46 35.45 37.73
C THR A 154 16.21 34.30 38.45
N SER A 155 17.48 34.20 38.01
CA SER A 155 18.74 34.04 38.78
C SER A 155 18.96 32.80 39.65
N TYR A 156 19.98 32.01 39.30
CA TYR A 156 21.05 31.68 40.25
C TYR A 156 22.35 31.40 39.49
N SER A 157 23.36 32.20 39.81
CA SER A 157 24.77 32.04 39.43
C SER A 157 25.48 31.22 40.52
N LEU A 158 26.67 30.69 40.18
CA LEU A 158 27.69 30.06 41.06
C LEU A 158 27.42 28.56 41.37
N LEU A 159 28.33 27.58 41.24
CA LEU A 159 29.79 27.53 41.18
C LEU A 159 30.25 26.25 40.41
N ARG A 160 31.38 26.37 39.67
CA ARG A 160 32.36 25.29 39.37
C ARG A 160 33.25 25.06 40.61
N PRO A 161 34.25 24.14 40.64
CA PRO A 161 34.44 22.84 39.97
C PRO A 161 34.99 21.74 40.93
N SER A 162 35.14 20.51 40.43
CA SER A 162 36.39 19.71 40.44
C SER A 162 36.17 18.44 39.64
#